data_AF-A0A1X7VYI2-F1
#
_entry.id   AF-A0A1X7VYI2-F1
#
_cell.length_a   1.000
_cell.length_b   1.000
_cell.length_c   1.000
_cell.angle_alpha   90.00
_cell.angle_beta   90.00
_cell.angle_gamma   90.00
#
_symmetry.space_group_name_H-M   'P 1'
#
loop_
_entity.id
_entity.type
_entity.pdbx_description
1 polymer ?
#
loop_
_entity_poly.entity_id
_entity_poly.type
_entity_poly.pdbx_seq_one_letter_code
_entity_poly.pdbx_strand_id
1 'polypeptide(L)'
;MPIHALHDGHAIAATKRLPGCLSSASIVGHLPKEISRVTRYIMEHGAVVTLKVMDIHYRRSPLVKGLEIPVMAQVQMTSNVKNRTALDEYKVLVKRLQG
;
A
#
# COMPACT_ATOMS: atom_id res chain seq x y z
N MET A 1 -10.80 -5.91 15.77
CA MET A 1 -11.25 -7.07 14.97
C MET A 1 -10.54 -6.99 13.62
N PRO A 2 -9.59 -7.88 13.27
CA PRO A 2 -9.07 -7.89 11.91
C PRO A 2 -10.17 -8.41 11.00
N ILE A 3 -10.65 -7.57 10.09
CA ILE A 3 -11.59 -8.01 9.05
C ILE A 3 -10.73 -8.78 8.04
N HIS A 4 -10.74 -10.10 8.13
CA HIS A 4 -10.16 -10.94 7.08
C HIS A 4 -10.96 -10.67 5.81
N ALA A 5 -10.31 -10.14 4.77
CA ALA A 5 -10.99 -9.97 3.49
C ALA A 5 -11.29 -11.37 2.93
N LEU A 6 -12.56 -11.60 2.59
CA LEU A 6 -13.10 -12.89 2.14
C LEU A 6 -12.32 -13.49 0.93
N HIS A 7 -11.62 -12.63 0.18
CA HIS A 7 -10.97 -13.00 -1.10
C HIS A 7 -9.44 -13.01 -1.03
N ASP A 8 -8.82 -12.24 -0.13
CA ASP A 8 -7.36 -12.19 0.04
C ASP A 8 -7.00 -11.92 1.50
N GLY A 9 -6.37 -12.92 2.14
CA GLY A 9 -5.92 -12.83 3.52
C GLY A 9 -4.94 -11.68 3.77
N HIS A 10 -4.35 -11.08 2.73
CA HIS A 10 -3.40 -9.96 2.83
C HIS A 10 -3.96 -8.63 2.34
N ALA A 11 -5.25 -8.53 2.02
CA ALA A 11 -5.83 -7.30 1.48
C ALA A 11 -5.59 -6.10 2.40
N ILE A 12 -5.13 -4.99 1.82
CA ILE A 12 -4.89 -3.72 2.53
C ILE A 12 -5.82 -2.66 1.92
N ALA A 13 -6.70 -2.11 2.75
CA ALA A 13 -7.55 -1.00 2.37
C ALA A 13 -6.77 0.32 2.45
N ALA A 14 -6.83 1.11 1.37
CA ALA A 14 -6.37 2.48 1.39
C ALA A 14 -7.47 3.36 2.03
N THR A 15 -7.12 4.11 3.06
CA THR A 15 -8.05 5.02 3.72
C THR A 15 -7.64 6.47 3.53
N LYS A 16 -8.60 7.34 3.27
CA LYS A 16 -8.37 8.79 3.15
C LYS A 16 -8.42 9.43 4.53
N ARG A 17 -7.40 10.25 4.82
CA ARG A 17 -7.43 11.21 5.93
C ARG A 17 -7.92 12.56 5.40
N LEU A 18 -9.06 13.02 5.90
CA LEU A 18 -9.57 14.36 5.62
C LEU A 18 -9.09 15.31 6.73
N PRO A 19 -8.39 16.42 6.40
CA PRO A 19 -8.01 17.42 7.40
C PRO A 19 -9.26 17.98 8.09
N GLY A 20 -9.27 18.03 9.42
CA GLY A 20 -10.37 18.58 10.22
C GLY A 20 -11.54 17.63 10.52
N CYS A 21 -11.53 16.39 10.00
CA CYS A 21 -12.55 15.40 10.33
C CYS A 21 -12.00 14.37 11.32
N LEU A 22 -12.55 14.33 12.54
CA LEU A 22 -12.21 13.33 13.57
C LEU A 22 -12.88 11.97 13.32
N SER A 23 -13.85 11.88 12.41
CA SER A 23 -14.61 10.66 12.13
C SER A 23 -14.17 9.95 10.86
N SER A 24 -13.87 8.67 11.06
CA SER A 24 -13.89 7.54 10.12
C SER A 24 -13.08 7.71 8.84
N ALA A 25 -11.83 7.23 8.92
CA ALA A 25 -10.99 6.94 7.77
C ALA A 25 -11.82 6.21 6.69
N SER A 26 -12.18 6.93 5.62
CA SER A 26 -13.05 6.39 4.57
C SER A 26 -12.20 5.56 3.62
N ILE A 27 -12.62 4.32 3.35
CA ILE A 27 -11.94 3.44 2.40
C ILE A 27 -12.13 4.02 0.99
N VAL A 28 -11.03 4.27 0.28
CA VAL A 28 -11.02 4.83 -1.08
C VAL A 28 -10.57 3.82 -2.13
N GLY A 29 -10.12 2.64 -1.70
CA GLY A 29 -9.67 1.57 -2.57
C GLY A 29 -8.90 0.52 -1.78
N HIS A 30 -8.31 -0.42 -2.50
CA HIS A 30 -7.43 -1.43 -1.94
C HIS A 30 -6.12 -1.48 -2.74
N LEU A 31 -5.06 -1.95 -2.09
CA LEU A 31 -3.84 -2.29 -2.80
C LEU A 31 -4.10 -3.48 -3.75
N PRO A 32 -3.43 -3.53 -4.91
CA PRO A 32 -3.36 -4.73 -5.72
C PRO A 32 -2.77 -5.91 -4.92
N LYS A 33 -3.22 -7.13 -5.23
CA LYS A 33 -2.85 -8.35 -4.52
C LYS A 33 -1.35 -8.65 -4.63
N GLU A 34 -0.74 -8.21 -5.72
CA GLU A 34 0.67 -8.39 -6.05
C GLU A 34 1.57 -7.69 -5.03
N ILE A 35 1.14 -6.53 -4.50
CA ILE A 35 1.90 -5.77 -3.51
C ILE A 35 1.34 -5.92 -2.08
N SER A 36 0.09 -6.36 -1.92
CA SER A 36 -0.59 -6.44 -0.62
C SER A 36 0.18 -7.28 0.40
N ARG A 37 0.72 -8.43 -0.02
CA ARG A 37 1.51 -9.34 0.84
C ARG A 37 2.75 -8.67 1.41
N VAL A 38 3.56 -8.06 0.55
CA VAL A 38 4.83 -7.47 0.98
C VAL A 38 4.59 -6.19 1.78
N THR A 39 3.57 -5.39 1.42
CA THR A 39 3.18 -4.22 2.19
C THR A 39 2.71 -4.63 3.59
N ARG A 40 1.96 -5.72 3.70
CA ARG A 40 1.53 -6.26 4.99
C ARG A 40 2.70 -6.72 5.82
N TYR A 41 3.63 -7.47 5.22
CA TYR A 41 4.84 -7.93 5.89
C TYR A 41 5.62 -6.76 6.50
N ILE A 42 5.93 -5.71 5.72
CA ILE A 42 6.67 -4.56 6.26
C ILE A 42 5.89 -3.81 7.34
N MET A 43 4.56 -3.71 7.22
CA MET A 43 3.70 -3.09 8.25
C MET A 43 3.71 -3.88 9.55
N GLU A 44 3.66 -5.23 9.48
CA GLU A 44 3.79 -6.12 10.65
C GLU A 44 5.16 -5.98 11.33
N HIS A 45 6.18 -5.53 10.60
CA HIS A 45 7.53 -5.25 11.13
C HIS A 45 7.75 -3.78 11.53
N GLY A 46 6.66 -3.03 11.71
CA GLY A 46 6.69 -1.67 12.25
C GLY A 46 6.88 -0.58 11.20
N ALA A 47 6.74 -0.89 9.91
CA ALA A 47 6.68 0.14 8.88
C ALA A 47 5.35 0.88 8.90
N VAL A 48 5.43 2.22 8.84
CA VAL A 48 4.30 3.09 8.57
C VAL A 48 4.31 3.42 7.08
N VAL A 49 3.28 2.96 6.36
CA VAL A 49 3.14 3.19 4.92
C VAL A 49 2.09 4.28 4.70
N THR A 50 2.50 5.39 4.10
CA THR A 50 1.61 6.50 3.71
C THR A 50 1.59 6.60 2.19
N LEU A 51 0.40 6.75 1.60
CA LEU A 51 0.23 6.89 0.16
C LEU A 51 -0.06 8.36 -0.17
N LYS A 52 0.69 8.93 -1.10
CA LYS A 52 0.41 10.24 -1.69
C LYS A 52 -0.11 10.05 -3.09
N VAL A 53 -1.34 10.49 -3.34
CA VAL A 53 -1.93 10.51 -4.69
C VAL A 53 -1.10 11.46 -5.57
N MET A 54 -0.62 10.95 -6.71
CA MET A 54 0.23 11.72 -7.63
C MET A 54 -0.57 12.40 -8.74
N ASP A 55 -1.67 11.78 -9.16
CA ASP A 55 -2.58 12.29 -10.17
C ASP A 55 -4.01 11.97 -9.74
N ILE A 56 -4.95 12.85 -10.08
CA ILE A 56 -6.37 12.66 -9.83
C ILE A 56 -7.05 11.86 -10.95
N HIS A 57 -6.39 11.71 -12.10
CA HIS A 57 -6.91 10.93 -13.21
C HIS A 57 -6.62 9.44 -13.01
N TYR A 58 -7.67 8.63 -13.18
CA TYR A 58 -7.54 7.19 -13.27
C TYR A 58 -6.73 6.82 -14.51
N ARG A 59 -5.82 5.86 -14.37
CA ARG A 59 -5.09 5.25 -15.49
C ARG A 59 -5.35 3.76 -15.53
N ARG A 60 -5.05 3.12 -16.66
CA ARG A 60 -5.10 1.66 -16.75
C ARG A 60 -4.03 1.05 -15.86
N SER A 61 -4.40 0.10 -15.01
CA SER A 61 -3.45 -0.54 -14.12
C SER A 61 -2.49 -1.45 -14.91
N PRO A 62 -1.18 -1.39 -14.66
CA PRO A 62 -0.23 -2.35 -15.19
C PRO A 62 -0.29 -3.69 -14.45
N LEU A 63 -0.92 -3.73 -13.27
CA LEU A 63 -0.93 -4.90 -12.38
C LEU A 63 -2.19 -5.74 -12.51
N VAL A 64 -3.34 -5.08 -12.71
CA VAL A 64 -4.63 -5.74 -12.76
C VAL A 64 -5.44 -5.25 -13.96
N LYS A 65 -6.38 -6.06 -14.44
CA LYS A 65 -7.34 -5.60 -15.46
C LYS A 65 -8.30 -4.59 -14.80
N GLY A 66 -8.06 -3.29 -14.99
CA GLY A 66 -8.90 -2.24 -14.43
C GLY A 66 -8.25 -0.85 -14.45
N LEU A 67 -8.86 0.07 -13.71
CA LEU A 67 -8.35 1.41 -13.47
C LEU A 67 -7.66 1.49 -12.10
N GLU A 68 -6.58 2.25 -12.03
CA GLU A 68 -5.89 2.59 -10.78
C GLU A 68 -5.64 4.10 -10.71
N ILE A 69 -5.46 4.60 -9.48
CA ILE A 69 -4.95 5.95 -9.23
C ILE A 69 -3.45 5.81 -8.94
N PRO A 70 -2.57 6.55 -9.65
CA PRO A 70 -1.15 6.50 -9.36
C PRO A 70 -0.87 7.13 -7.99
N VAL A 71 -0.17 6.37 -7.16
CA VAL A 71 0.22 6.79 -5.80
C VAL A 71 1.72 6.61 -5.61
N MET A 72 2.32 7.53 -4.87
CA MET A 72 3.66 7.37 -4.31
C MET A 72 3.54 6.82 -2.91
N ALA A 73 4.16 5.66 -2.66
CA ALA A 73 4.24 5.09 -1.33
C ALA A 73 5.45 5.65 -0.58
N GLN A 74 5.20 6.32 0.54
CA GLN A 74 6.22 6.70 1.51
C GLN A 74 6.22 5.67 2.64
N VAL A 75 7.35 4.99 2.80
CA VAL A 75 7.54 3.98 3.85
C VAL A 75 8.48 4.55 4.90
N GLN A 76 8.01 4.64 6.15
CA GLN A 76 8.79 5.06 7.30
C GLN A 76 8.98 3.85 8.22
N MET A 77 10.21 3.51 8.56
CA MET A 77 10.51 2.37 9.41
C MET A 77 11.79 2.63 10.20
N THR A 78 11.90 2.05 11.40
CA THR A 78 13.13 2.11 12.21
C THR A 78 14.29 1.45 11.47
N SER A 79 15.42 2.14 11.43
CA SER A 79 16.61 1.69 10.70
C SER A 79 17.35 0.61 11.48
N ASN A 80 17.09 -0.66 11.15
CA ASN A 80 17.90 -1.81 11.54
C ASN A 80 18.20 -2.69 10.31
N VAL A 81 19.11 -3.66 10.44
CA VAL A 81 19.56 -4.49 9.31
C VAL A 81 18.40 -5.28 8.68
N LYS A 82 17.54 -5.92 9.48
CA LYS A 82 16.40 -6.72 9.00
C LYS A 82 15.39 -5.85 8.22
N ASN A 83 15.10 -4.67 8.76
CA ASN A 83 14.18 -3.69 8.19
C ASN A 83 14.72 -3.12 6.87
N ARG A 84 16.03 -2.90 6.76
CA ARG A 84 16.66 -2.47 5.49
C ARG A 84 16.53 -3.54 4.40
N THR A 85 16.78 -4.81 4.73
CA THR A 85 16.61 -5.92 3.78
C THR A 85 15.17 -6.02 3.27
N ALA A 86 14.20 -5.99 4.19
CA ALA A 86 12.78 -6.03 3.82
C ALA A 86 12.35 -4.84 2.95
N LEU A 87 12.89 -3.63 3.23
CA LEU A 87 12.61 -2.44 2.44
C LEU A 87 13.23 -2.51 1.03
N ASP A 88 14.41 -3.09 0.89
CA ASP A 88 15.05 -3.24 -0.41
C ASP A 88 14.36 -4.31 -1.26
N GLU A 89 13.93 -5.43 -0.66
CA GLU A 89 13.05 -6.40 -1.32
C GLU A 89 11.74 -5.75 -1.79
N TYR A 90 11.13 -4.92 -0.95
CA TYR A 90 9.93 -4.15 -1.29
C TYR A 90 10.16 -3.24 -2.51
N LYS A 91 11.28 -2.51 -2.56
CA LYS A 91 11.64 -1.65 -3.70
C LYS A 91 11.83 -2.44 -4.99
N VAL A 92 12.52 -3.59 -4.92
CA VAL A 92 12.75 -4.46 -6.10
C VAL A 92 11.42 -4.99 -6.64
N LEU A 93 10.53 -5.43 -5.76
CA LEU A 93 9.21 -5.91 -6.17
C LEU A 93 8.40 -4.79 -6.85
N VAL A 94 8.31 -3.61 -6.22
CA VAL A 94 7.57 -2.47 -6.79
C VAL A 94 8.14 -2.07 -8.15
N LYS A 95 9.47 -2.04 -8.32
CA LYS A 95 10.09 -1.74 -9.63
C LYS A 95 9.75 -2.77 -10.70
N ARG A 96 9.79 -4.08 -10.37
CA ARG A 96 9.43 -5.15 -11.32
C ARG A 96 7.98 -5.01 -11.81
N LEU A 97 7.11 -4.56 -10.93
CA LEU A 97 5.68 -4.37 -11.18
C LEU A 97 5.37 -3.09 -11.98
N GLN A 98 6.31 -2.15 -12.07
CA GLN A 98 6.18 -0.90 -12.84
C GLN A 98 6.81 -0.98 -14.25
N GLY A 99 7.31 -2.16 -14.65
CA GLY A 99 8.00 -2.40 -15.91
C GLY A 99 7.15 -2.15 -17.14
#